data_AF-A0A0L8V9X8-F1
#
_entry.id   AF-A0A0L8V9X8-F1
#
_cell.length_a   1.000
_cell.length_b   1.000
_cell.length_c   1.000
_cell.angle_alpha   90.00
_cell.angle_beta   90.00
_cell.angle_gamma   90.00
#
_symmetry.space_group_name_H-M   'P 1'
#
loop_
_entity.id
_entity.type
_entity.pdbx_description
1 polymer ?
#
loop_
_entity_poly.entity_id
_entity_poly.type
_entity_poly.pdbx_seq_one_letter_code
_entity_poly.pdbx_strand_id
1 'polypeptide(L)'
;MKKLLFILATVLVVSCQQKKLDRMQEVQDSLQQVATTKDSAITDFLGTMNQIQANLDSIKKLEEIVDIESQSNSEPQSTTRQKVLRDIAMINELLKINRELIASQQKKMDFSSHKMKEMQQMLNMMSTQMETKDAEIVALQEELQRLQLNITDLNQDLMAAQERTAEQARLLEEKTTTIDQQTSAMNTAYYVFGTAKELVENGIVEKEGGFLGIGRSLRFRKDFNPDLFTKVDIRTVDEINLNSKKAKVVTTHPADSYELIGDELVEKLVITNPDRFWETNRYLVIVVN
;
A
#
# COMPACT_ATOMS: atom_id res chain seq x y z
N MET A 1 -114.25 20.27 35.29
CA MET A 1 -113.13 21.17 34.91
C MET A 1 -111.88 21.05 35.80
N LYS A 2 -111.98 20.66 37.09
CA LYS A 2 -110.79 20.46 37.96
C LYS A 2 -109.88 19.27 37.57
N LYS A 3 -110.39 18.22 36.92
CA LYS A 3 -109.59 17.06 36.47
C LYS A 3 -108.76 17.32 35.21
N LEU A 4 -109.12 18.31 34.37
CA LEU A 4 -108.37 18.64 33.15
C LEU A 4 -107.11 19.47 33.45
N LEU A 5 -107.19 20.35 34.47
CA LEU A 5 -106.06 21.17 34.95
C LEU A 5 -104.93 20.32 35.57
N PHE A 6 -105.27 19.19 36.19
CA PHE A 6 -104.27 18.28 36.78
C PHE A 6 -103.48 17.48 35.73
N ILE A 7 -104.09 17.18 34.57
CA ILE A 7 -103.43 16.45 33.46
C ILE A 7 -102.50 17.38 32.66
N LEU A 8 -102.86 18.67 32.53
CA LEU A 8 -102.01 19.65 31.86
C LEU A 8 -100.75 20.00 32.69
N ALA A 9 -100.87 19.97 34.02
CA ALA A 9 -99.75 20.21 34.94
C ALA A 9 -98.71 19.07 34.94
N THR A 10 -99.13 17.81 34.79
CA THR A 10 -98.20 16.66 34.73
C THR A 10 -97.44 16.57 33.41
N VAL A 11 -98.04 16.97 32.29
CA VAL A 11 -97.36 16.99 30.96
C VAL A 11 -96.25 18.04 30.90
N LEU A 12 -96.42 19.20 31.55
CA LEU A 12 -95.40 20.25 31.59
C LEU A 12 -94.17 19.88 32.44
N VAL A 13 -94.34 19.09 33.50
CA VAL A 13 -93.22 18.63 34.35
C VAL A 13 -92.40 17.53 33.65
N VAL A 14 -93.06 16.62 32.93
CA VAL A 14 -92.39 15.58 32.13
C VAL A 14 -91.61 16.19 30.96
N SER A 15 -92.15 17.21 30.28
CA SER A 15 -91.46 17.92 29.20
C SER A 15 -90.18 18.65 29.66
N CYS A 16 -90.18 19.18 30.89
CA CYS A 16 -89.01 19.87 31.46
C CYS A 16 -87.92 18.89 31.94
N GLN A 17 -88.31 17.68 32.37
CA GLN A 17 -87.37 16.60 32.67
C GLN A 17 -86.75 16.00 31.40
N GLN A 18 -87.50 15.87 30.30
CA GLN A 18 -86.99 15.36 29.03
C GLN A 18 -85.85 16.23 28.47
N LYS A 19 -86.04 17.55 28.42
CA LYS A 19 -84.99 18.49 27.95
C LYS A 19 -83.72 18.47 28.79
N LYS A 20 -83.85 18.20 30.09
CA LYS A 20 -82.70 18.10 31.01
C LYS A 20 -81.96 16.76 30.82
N LEU A 21 -82.70 15.69 30.52
CA LEU A 21 -82.15 14.37 30.20
C LEU A 21 -81.42 14.38 28.85
N ASP A 22 -82.02 14.96 27.81
CA ASP A 22 -81.42 15.07 26.47
C ASP A 22 -80.12 15.88 26.52
N ARG A 23 -80.10 17.01 27.24
CA ARG A 23 -78.89 17.83 27.42
C ARG A 23 -77.81 17.10 28.24
N MET A 24 -78.20 16.24 29.19
CA MET A 24 -77.23 15.40 29.92
C MET A 24 -76.65 14.28 29.05
N GLN A 25 -77.46 13.67 28.18
CA GLN A 25 -76.99 12.68 27.22
C GLN A 25 -76.04 13.32 26.18
N GLU A 26 -76.38 14.49 25.65
CA GLU A 26 -75.53 15.22 24.70
C GLU A 26 -74.17 15.60 25.31
N VAL A 27 -74.15 16.00 26.59
CA VAL A 27 -72.89 16.25 27.34
C VAL A 27 -72.12 14.95 27.60
N GLN A 28 -72.79 13.85 27.92
CA GLN A 28 -72.15 12.56 28.13
C GLN A 28 -71.54 12.02 26.83
N ASP A 29 -72.28 12.06 25.72
CA ASP A 29 -71.82 11.64 24.40
C ASP A 29 -70.64 12.52 23.94
N SER A 30 -70.72 13.83 24.18
CA SER A 30 -69.62 14.77 23.93
C SER A 30 -68.38 14.45 24.77
N LEU A 31 -68.54 14.18 26.07
CA LEU A 31 -67.43 13.81 26.96
C LEU A 31 -66.81 12.47 26.53
N GLN A 32 -67.64 11.51 26.14
CA GLN A 32 -67.19 10.20 25.68
C GLN A 32 -66.43 10.30 24.35
N GLN A 33 -66.88 11.17 23.43
CA GLN A 33 -66.18 11.45 22.18
C GLN A 33 -64.84 12.17 22.40
N VAL A 34 -64.77 13.11 23.35
CA VAL A 34 -63.50 13.76 23.73
C VAL A 34 -62.55 12.76 24.39
N ALA A 35 -63.04 11.87 25.24
CA ALA A 35 -62.25 10.84 25.89
C ALA A 35 -61.65 9.85 24.87
N THR A 36 -62.46 9.34 23.94
CA THR A 36 -61.98 8.40 22.90
C THR A 36 -60.99 9.06 21.94
N THR A 37 -61.20 10.32 21.58
CA THR A 37 -60.26 11.09 20.75
C THR A 37 -58.91 11.28 21.47
N LYS A 38 -58.93 11.55 22.78
CA LYS A 38 -57.71 11.67 23.60
C LYS A 38 -57.00 10.34 23.78
N ASP A 39 -57.72 9.25 23.99
CA ASP A 39 -57.11 7.91 24.11
C ASP A 39 -56.44 7.47 22.80
N SER A 40 -57.10 7.76 21.66
CA SER A 40 -56.52 7.51 20.34
C SER A 40 -55.25 8.34 20.10
N ALA A 41 -55.23 9.61 20.52
CA ALA A 41 -54.04 10.46 20.40
C ALA A 41 -52.89 9.97 21.29
N ILE A 42 -53.19 9.50 22.50
CA ILE A 42 -52.18 8.93 23.41
C ILE A 42 -51.58 7.64 22.81
N THR A 43 -52.43 6.78 22.23
CA THR A 43 -51.96 5.53 21.61
C THR A 43 -51.12 5.80 20.37
N ASP A 44 -51.49 6.77 19.53
CA ASP A 44 -50.70 7.22 18.38
C ASP A 44 -49.32 7.79 18.81
N PHE A 45 -49.32 8.63 19.86
CA PHE A 45 -48.08 9.16 20.43
C PHE A 45 -47.16 8.04 20.94
N LEU A 46 -47.69 7.11 21.76
CA LEU A 46 -46.91 5.98 22.27
C LEU A 46 -46.39 5.07 21.15
N GLY A 47 -47.20 4.82 20.12
CA GLY A 47 -46.78 4.09 18.93
C GLY A 47 -45.62 4.78 18.22
N THR A 48 -45.70 6.10 18.05
CA THR A 48 -44.64 6.89 17.43
C THR A 48 -43.37 6.92 18.27
N MET A 49 -43.48 7.06 19.59
CA MET A 49 -42.33 6.99 20.51
C MET A 49 -41.63 5.63 20.44
N ASN A 50 -42.40 4.53 20.41
CA ASN A 50 -41.84 3.18 20.25
C ASN A 50 -41.09 3.03 18.92
N GLN A 51 -41.62 3.61 17.84
CA GLN A 51 -40.97 3.60 16.54
C GLN A 51 -39.67 4.42 16.54
N ILE A 52 -39.68 5.61 17.14
CA ILE A 52 -38.48 6.44 17.28
C ILE A 52 -37.42 5.69 18.10
N GLN A 53 -37.81 5.07 19.21
CA GLN A 53 -36.90 4.29 20.05
C GLN A 53 -36.30 3.10 19.29
N ALA A 54 -37.11 2.33 18.54
CA ALA A 54 -36.62 1.22 17.73
C ALA A 54 -35.62 1.68 16.65
N ASN A 55 -35.87 2.85 16.06
CA ASN A 55 -34.94 3.47 15.11
C ASN A 55 -33.63 3.90 15.80
N LEU A 56 -33.70 4.53 16.98
CA LEU A 56 -32.51 4.92 17.75
C LEU A 56 -31.68 3.71 18.21
N ASP A 57 -32.33 2.60 18.60
CA ASP A 57 -31.66 1.35 18.95
C ASP A 57 -30.96 0.74 17.73
N SER A 58 -31.56 0.87 16.55
CA SER A 58 -30.98 0.43 15.28
C SER A 58 -29.79 1.30 14.89
N ILE A 59 -29.90 2.62 15.04
CA ILE A 59 -28.80 3.56 14.85
C ILE A 59 -27.63 3.19 15.75
N LYS A 60 -27.86 2.97 17.05
CA LYS A 60 -26.80 2.61 18.00
C LYS A 60 -26.05 1.34 17.61
N LYS A 61 -26.75 0.31 17.12
CA LYS A 61 -26.12 -0.92 16.64
C LYS A 61 -25.26 -0.68 15.39
N LEU A 62 -25.76 0.13 14.47
CA LEU A 62 -25.02 0.49 13.26
C LEU A 62 -23.78 1.33 13.61
N GLU A 63 -23.89 2.26 14.56
CA GLU A 63 -22.76 3.05 15.06
C GLU A 63 -21.67 2.19 15.73
N GLU A 64 -22.05 1.22 16.56
CA GLU A 64 -21.10 0.29 17.19
C GLU A 64 -20.30 -0.49 16.13
N ILE A 65 -20.97 -0.91 15.06
CA ILE A 65 -20.34 -1.58 13.93
C ILE A 65 -19.39 -0.63 13.19
N VAL A 66 -19.81 0.61 12.93
CA VAL A 66 -19.00 1.64 12.26
C VAL A 66 -17.76 1.97 13.08
N ASP A 67 -17.89 2.11 14.41
CA ASP A 67 -16.77 2.39 15.32
C ASP A 67 -15.74 1.26 15.31
N ILE A 68 -16.19 0.00 15.47
CA ILE A 68 -15.30 -1.19 15.42
C ILE A 68 -14.57 -1.30 14.08
N GLU A 69 -15.28 -1.10 12.96
CA GLU A 69 -14.69 -1.19 11.61
C GLU A 69 -13.71 -0.04 11.34
N SER A 70 -13.94 1.14 11.92
CA SER A 70 -13.05 2.30 11.80
C SER A 70 -11.78 2.22 12.65
N GLN A 71 -11.83 1.57 13.81
CA GLN A 71 -10.71 1.42 14.75
C GLN A 71 -9.77 0.24 14.44
N SER A 72 -10.14 -0.62 13.48
CA SER A 72 -9.24 -1.69 13.05
C SER A 72 -7.94 -1.08 12.50
N ASN A 73 -6.81 -1.31 13.18
CA ASN A 73 -5.46 -0.85 12.80
C ASN A 73 -4.95 -1.43 11.45
N SER A 74 -5.79 -2.17 10.74
CA SER A 74 -5.51 -2.70 9.42
C SER A 74 -6.17 -1.77 8.40
N GLU A 75 -5.44 -1.36 7.38
CA GLU A 75 -5.95 -0.53 6.29
C GLU A 75 -7.33 -1.07 5.83
N PRO A 76 -8.42 -0.28 5.93
CA PRO A 76 -9.75 -0.79 5.66
C PRO A 76 -9.81 -1.26 4.21
N GLN A 77 -9.96 -2.57 4.01
CA GLN A 77 -10.15 -3.13 2.68
C GLN A 77 -11.36 -2.45 2.02
N SER A 78 -11.35 -2.35 0.69
CA SER A 78 -12.39 -1.66 -0.08
C SER A 78 -13.80 -2.14 0.27
N THR A 79 -13.95 -3.41 0.65
CA THR A 79 -15.18 -4.05 1.11
C THR A 79 -15.68 -3.52 2.46
N THR A 80 -14.80 -3.37 3.45
CA THR A 80 -15.13 -2.80 4.77
C THR A 80 -15.55 -1.34 4.63
N ARG A 81 -14.83 -0.55 3.82
CA ARG A 81 -15.18 0.86 3.57
C ARG A 81 -16.58 1.02 2.95
N GLN A 82 -16.90 0.21 1.94
CA GLN A 82 -18.23 0.23 1.32
C GLN A 82 -19.34 -0.15 2.31
N LYS A 83 -19.04 -1.03 3.26
CA LYS A 83 -19.97 -1.42 4.31
C LYS A 83 -20.23 -0.25 5.27
N VAL A 84 -19.18 0.38 5.79
CA VAL A 84 -19.29 1.58 6.65
C VAL A 84 -20.11 2.69 5.98
N LEU A 85 -19.85 2.99 4.71
CA LEU A 85 -20.60 4.03 3.96
C LEU A 85 -22.09 3.69 3.83
N ARG A 86 -22.41 2.41 3.60
CA ARG A 86 -23.80 1.93 3.53
C ARG A 86 -24.50 2.06 4.89
N ASP A 87 -23.80 1.69 5.96
CA ASP A 87 -24.32 1.72 7.32
C ASP A 87 -24.57 3.18 7.76
N ILE A 88 -23.68 4.13 7.41
CA ILE A 88 -23.89 5.57 7.60
C ILE A 88 -25.08 6.11 6.80
N ALA A 89 -25.28 5.66 5.56
CA ALA A 89 -26.44 6.07 4.76
C ALA A 89 -27.75 5.58 5.40
N MET A 90 -27.75 4.38 5.97
CA MET A 90 -28.90 3.82 6.69
C MET A 90 -29.19 4.59 7.98
N ILE A 91 -28.16 4.98 8.74
CA ILE A 91 -28.31 5.83 9.93
C ILE A 91 -28.94 7.17 9.56
N ASN A 92 -28.47 7.82 8.50
CA ASN A 92 -29.02 9.10 8.03
C ASN A 92 -30.51 9.00 7.67
N GLU A 93 -30.92 7.91 7.02
CA GLU A 93 -32.33 7.68 6.68
C GLU A 93 -33.18 7.47 7.94
N LEU A 94 -32.70 6.70 8.92
CA LEU A 94 -33.40 6.51 10.20
C LEU A 94 -33.53 7.82 10.99
N LEU A 95 -32.47 8.65 11.03
CA LEU A 95 -32.52 9.97 11.64
C LEU A 95 -33.55 10.86 10.94
N LYS A 96 -33.60 10.85 9.60
CA LYS A 96 -34.60 11.62 8.84
C LYS A 96 -36.02 11.17 9.17
N ILE A 97 -36.30 9.86 9.17
CA ILE A 97 -37.60 9.30 9.55
C ILE A 97 -38.00 9.76 10.96
N ASN A 98 -37.08 9.70 11.92
CA ASN A 98 -37.36 10.16 13.28
C ASN A 98 -37.68 11.66 13.33
N ARG A 99 -37.04 12.51 12.52
CA ARG A 99 -37.33 13.96 12.48
C ARG A 99 -38.75 14.21 11.99
N GLU A 100 -39.16 13.47 10.97
CA GLU A 100 -40.52 13.54 10.42
C GLU A 100 -41.56 13.07 11.43
N LEU A 101 -41.28 11.97 12.15
CA LEU A 101 -42.14 11.47 13.23
C LEU A 101 -42.29 12.49 14.36
N ILE A 102 -41.19 13.07 14.86
CA ILE A 102 -41.20 14.11 15.89
C ILE A 102 -41.98 15.33 15.42
N ALA A 103 -41.71 15.84 14.21
CA ALA A 103 -42.41 17.00 13.65
C ALA A 103 -43.92 16.73 13.47
N SER A 104 -44.29 15.51 13.08
CA SER A 104 -45.69 15.12 12.96
C SER A 104 -46.40 15.09 14.30
N GLN A 105 -45.76 14.54 15.34
CA GLN A 105 -46.31 14.51 16.71
C GLN A 105 -46.39 15.92 17.30
N GLN A 106 -45.38 16.76 17.06
CA GLN A 106 -45.38 18.16 17.47
C GLN A 106 -46.57 18.94 16.89
N LYS A 107 -46.94 18.68 15.64
CA LYS A 107 -48.11 19.31 15.00
C LYS A 107 -49.45 18.81 15.52
N LYS A 108 -49.52 17.56 15.99
CA LYS A 108 -50.75 16.95 16.53
C LYS A 108 -51.02 17.35 17.99
N MET A 109 -50.06 17.99 18.66
CA MET A 109 -50.22 18.49 20.02
C MET A 109 -50.71 19.94 20.02
N ASP A 110 -51.99 20.15 20.39
CA ASP A 110 -52.56 21.48 20.69
C ASP A 110 -53.35 21.47 22.03
N PHE A 111 -53.42 22.63 22.69
CA PHE A 111 -53.28 22.95 24.14
C PHE A 111 -53.99 22.22 25.32
N SER A 112 -53.29 22.34 26.47
CA SER A 112 -53.72 22.47 27.90
C SER A 112 -54.01 21.25 28.79
N SER A 113 -53.13 20.24 28.86
CA SER A 113 -53.16 19.25 29.97
C SER A 113 -51.76 18.85 30.46
N HIS A 114 -51.65 18.46 31.74
CA HIS A 114 -50.36 18.14 32.37
C HIS A 114 -49.63 16.96 31.70
N LYS A 115 -50.37 15.93 31.23
CA LYS A 115 -49.79 14.80 30.46
C LYS A 115 -49.13 15.25 29.15
N MET A 116 -49.62 16.33 28.54
CA MET A 116 -49.05 16.87 27.30
C MET A 116 -47.69 17.52 27.52
N LYS A 117 -47.46 18.09 28.72
CA LYS A 117 -46.16 18.66 29.09
C LYS A 117 -45.07 17.59 29.18
N GLU A 118 -45.40 16.42 29.70
CA GLU A 118 -44.47 15.27 29.77
C GLU A 118 -44.18 14.71 28.37
N MET A 119 -45.19 14.60 27.51
CA MET A 119 -45.03 14.20 26.10
C MET A 119 -44.11 15.17 25.33
N GLN A 120 -44.29 16.48 25.54
CA GLN A 120 -43.42 17.51 24.96
C GLN A 120 -41.97 17.38 25.45
N GLN A 121 -41.77 17.11 26.74
CA GLN A 121 -40.44 16.89 27.29
C GLN A 121 -39.75 15.67 26.68
N MET A 122 -40.50 14.59 26.45
CA MET A 122 -39.98 13.39 25.79
C MET A 122 -39.58 13.66 24.34
N LEU A 123 -40.41 14.38 23.57
CA LEU A 123 -40.08 14.80 22.20
C LEU A 123 -38.83 15.68 22.16
N ASN A 124 -38.70 16.64 23.08
CA ASN A 124 -37.52 17.49 23.17
C ASN A 124 -36.26 16.66 23.47
N MET A 125 -36.35 15.71 24.41
CA MET A 125 -35.23 14.82 24.73
C MET A 125 -34.81 13.98 23.52
N MET A 126 -35.77 13.41 22.78
CA MET A 126 -35.48 12.66 21.56
C MET A 126 -34.88 13.54 20.47
N SER A 127 -35.39 14.77 20.31
CA SER A 127 -34.82 15.75 19.36
C SER A 127 -33.36 16.05 19.68
N THR A 128 -33.04 16.30 20.95
CA THR A 128 -31.66 16.53 21.39
C THR A 128 -30.78 15.30 21.16
N GLN A 129 -31.27 14.09 21.47
CA GLN A 129 -30.52 12.86 21.19
C GLN A 129 -30.20 12.71 19.70
N MET A 130 -31.13 13.07 18.83
CA MET A 130 -30.90 13.02 17.39
C MET A 130 -29.91 14.07 16.90
N GLU A 131 -29.94 15.27 17.44
CA GLU A 131 -28.94 16.32 17.13
C GLU A 131 -27.52 15.85 17.50
N THR A 132 -27.36 15.21 18.66
CA THR A 132 -26.09 14.60 19.04
C THR A 132 -25.66 13.53 18.04
N LYS A 133 -26.57 12.63 17.64
CA LYS A 133 -26.28 11.55 16.68
C LYS A 133 -25.92 12.09 15.29
N ASP A 134 -26.57 13.15 14.85
CA ASP A 134 -26.27 13.82 13.60
C ASP A 134 -24.84 14.40 13.61
N ALA A 135 -24.44 15.05 14.70
CA ALA A 135 -23.10 15.59 14.86
C ALA A 135 -22.03 14.48 14.89
N GLU A 136 -22.29 13.37 15.57
CA GLU A 136 -21.41 12.19 15.58
C GLU A 136 -21.23 11.61 14.17
N ILE A 137 -22.31 11.51 13.38
CA ILE A 137 -22.27 11.01 12.00
C ILE A 137 -21.48 11.94 11.07
N VAL A 138 -21.63 13.25 11.22
CA VAL A 138 -20.82 14.22 10.45
C VAL A 138 -19.34 14.06 10.77
N ALA A 139 -18.98 13.93 12.05
CA ALA A 139 -17.58 13.72 12.46
C ALA A 139 -17.00 12.42 11.87
N LEU A 140 -17.78 11.32 11.89
CA LEU A 140 -17.37 10.04 11.28
C LEU A 140 -17.17 10.16 9.76
N GLN A 141 -18.00 10.93 9.05
CA GLN A 141 -17.85 11.17 7.62
C GLN A 141 -16.56 11.96 7.30
N GLU A 142 -16.25 12.99 8.09
CA GLU A 142 -15.02 13.78 7.93
C GLU A 142 -13.77 12.92 8.17
N GLU A 143 -13.79 12.07 9.20
CA GLU A 143 -12.68 11.15 9.47
C GLU A 143 -12.45 10.15 8.34
N LEU A 144 -13.52 9.57 7.77
CA LEU A 144 -13.42 8.68 6.62
C LEU A 144 -12.83 9.38 5.39
N GLN A 145 -13.19 10.65 5.16
CA GLN A 145 -12.61 11.43 4.07
C GLN A 145 -11.11 11.67 4.27
N ARG A 146 -10.70 11.99 5.50
CA ARG A 146 -9.28 12.15 5.85
C ARG A 146 -8.49 10.85 5.65
N LEU A 147 -9.05 9.72 6.09
CA LEU A 147 -8.43 8.40 5.87
C LEU A 147 -8.30 8.06 4.38
N GLN A 148 -9.28 8.43 3.56
CA GLN A 148 -9.22 8.21 2.11
C GLN A 148 -8.07 8.98 1.45
N LEU A 149 -7.84 10.23 1.84
CA LEU A 149 -6.70 11.02 1.36
C LEU A 149 -5.37 10.37 1.75
N ASN A 150 -5.22 9.98 3.02
CA ASN A 150 -4.01 9.32 3.51
C ASN A 150 -3.69 8.02 2.75
N ILE A 151 -4.70 7.22 2.41
CA ILE A 151 -4.53 5.98 1.63
C ILE A 151 -4.10 6.28 0.18
N THR A 152 -4.67 7.31 -0.43
CA THR A 152 -4.24 7.74 -1.77
C THR A 152 -2.78 8.17 -1.77
N ASP A 153 -2.36 8.96 -0.78
CA ASP A 153 -0.98 9.41 -0.64
C ASP A 153 -0.03 8.23 -0.36
N LEU A 154 -0.38 7.32 0.57
CA LEU A 154 0.40 6.11 0.86
C LEU A 154 0.57 5.21 -0.37
N ASN A 155 -0.47 5.06 -1.20
CA ASN A 155 -0.37 4.29 -2.44
C ASN A 155 0.57 4.96 -3.45
N GLN A 156 0.54 6.29 -3.57
CA GLN A 156 1.48 7.02 -4.41
C GLN A 156 2.92 6.87 -3.94
N ASP A 157 3.15 7.01 -2.63
CA ASP A 157 4.46 6.80 -2.01
C ASP A 157 4.97 5.37 -2.22
N LEU A 158 4.09 4.37 -2.09
CA LEU A 158 4.43 2.97 -2.33
C LEU A 158 4.83 2.73 -3.79
N MET A 159 4.06 3.26 -4.75
CA MET A 159 4.40 3.16 -6.18
C MET A 159 5.74 3.83 -6.49
N ALA A 160 5.99 5.02 -5.95
CA ALA A 160 7.25 5.72 -6.11
C ALA A 160 8.43 4.97 -5.48
N ALA A 161 8.22 4.34 -4.31
CA ALA A 161 9.23 3.51 -3.66
C ALA A 161 9.56 2.24 -4.47
N GLN A 162 8.54 1.61 -5.06
CA GLN A 162 8.72 0.45 -5.95
C GLN A 162 9.51 0.81 -7.20
N GLU A 163 9.18 1.93 -7.84
CA GLU A 163 9.90 2.43 -9.02
C GLU A 163 11.38 2.71 -8.72
N ARG A 164 11.66 3.43 -7.62
CA ARG A 164 13.04 3.69 -7.16
C ARG A 164 13.81 2.40 -6.88
N THR A 165 13.17 1.41 -6.28
CA THR A 165 13.80 0.12 -5.97
C THR A 165 14.15 -0.64 -7.26
N ALA A 166 13.25 -0.63 -8.25
CA ALA A 166 13.50 -1.25 -9.55
C ALA A 166 14.64 -0.56 -10.32
N GLU A 167 14.68 0.77 -10.29
CA GLU A 167 15.77 1.54 -10.91
C GLU A 167 17.12 1.24 -10.24
N GLN A 168 17.16 1.21 -8.90
CA GLN A 168 18.37 0.87 -8.15
C GLN A 168 18.87 -0.54 -8.45
N ALA A 169 17.97 -1.52 -8.56
CA ALA A 169 18.34 -2.89 -8.92
C ALA A 169 19.01 -2.95 -10.31
N ARG A 170 18.43 -2.24 -11.30
CA ARG A 170 18.99 -2.17 -12.66
C ARG A 170 20.36 -1.49 -12.69
N LEU A 171 20.51 -0.38 -11.97
CA LEU A 171 21.79 0.34 -11.87
C LEU A 171 22.87 -0.52 -11.19
N LEU A 172 22.48 -1.33 -10.19
CA LEU A 172 23.40 -2.22 -9.51
C LEU A 172 23.89 -3.34 -10.44
N GLU A 173 23.00 -3.94 -11.21
CA GLU A 173 23.34 -4.97 -12.20
C GLU A 173 24.29 -4.43 -13.29
N GLU A 174 23.99 -3.23 -13.82
CA GLU A 174 24.84 -2.57 -14.82
C GLU A 174 26.23 -2.26 -14.26
N LYS A 175 26.32 -1.72 -13.04
CA LYS A 175 27.59 -1.44 -12.38
C LYS A 175 28.37 -2.71 -12.08
N THR A 176 27.70 -3.76 -11.61
CA THR A 176 28.36 -5.05 -11.31
C THR A 176 28.94 -5.64 -12.60
N THR A 177 28.17 -5.67 -13.68
CA THR A 177 28.64 -6.13 -15.00
C THR A 177 29.83 -5.30 -15.48
N THR A 178 29.79 -3.98 -15.32
CA THR A 178 30.90 -3.09 -15.70
C THR A 178 32.15 -3.36 -14.86
N ILE A 179 32.00 -3.54 -13.55
CA ILE A 179 33.10 -3.87 -12.63
C ILE A 179 33.70 -5.22 -13.01
N ASP A 180 32.89 -6.23 -13.32
CA ASP A 180 33.36 -7.56 -13.71
C ASP A 180 34.13 -7.52 -15.03
N GLN A 181 33.62 -6.78 -16.03
CA GLN A 181 34.30 -6.58 -17.30
C GLN A 181 35.64 -5.85 -17.13
N GLN A 182 35.66 -4.77 -16.36
CA GLN A 182 36.89 -4.02 -16.08
C GLN A 182 37.88 -4.87 -15.29
N THR A 183 37.42 -5.61 -14.30
CA THR A 183 38.25 -6.52 -13.50
C THR A 183 38.84 -7.62 -14.37
N SER A 184 38.04 -8.23 -15.26
CA SER A 184 38.53 -9.24 -16.20
C SER A 184 39.56 -8.65 -17.17
N ALA A 185 39.31 -7.46 -17.70
CA ALA A 185 40.24 -6.78 -18.61
C ALA A 185 41.57 -6.44 -17.92
N MET A 186 41.52 -5.87 -16.70
CA MET A 186 42.72 -5.53 -15.92
C MET A 186 43.56 -6.75 -15.54
N ASN A 187 42.93 -7.91 -15.39
CA ASN A 187 43.60 -9.15 -15.02
C ASN A 187 43.92 -10.06 -16.23
N THR A 188 43.63 -9.62 -17.45
CA THR A 188 43.97 -10.38 -18.65
C THR A 188 45.43 -10.12 -19.05
N ALA A 189 46.17 -11.19 -19.29
CA ALA A 189 47.46 -11.17 -19.98
C ALA A 189 47.52 -12.28 -21.04
N TYR A 190 48.60 -12.31 -21.80
CA TYR A 190 48.76 -13.19 -22.95
C TYR A 190 50.17 -13.74 -22.98
N TYR A 191 50.34 -15.03 -23.27
CA TYR A 191 51.67 -15.61 -23.47
C TYR A 191 51.75 -16.50 -24.71
N VAL A 192 52.95 -16.61 -25.26
CA VAL A 192 53.28 -17.56 -26.32
C VAL A 192 54.73 -18.01 -26.15
N PHE A 193 54.98 -19.28 -26.46
CA PHE A 193 56.34 -19.79 -26.53
C PHE A 193 56.51 -20.68 -27.75
N GLY A 194 57.72 -20.71 -28.30
CA GLY A 194 58.03 -21.49 -29.49
C GLY A 194 59.48 -21.37 -29.90
N THR A 195 59.88 -22.09 -30.93
CA THR A 195 61.22 -21.98 -31.49
C THR A 195 61.42 -20.61 -32.14
N ALA A 196 62.67 -20.15 -32.22
CA ALA A 196 63.01 -18.89 -32.89
C ALA A 196 62.53 -18.85 -34.36
N LYS A 197 62.41 -20.02 -35.02
CA LYS A 197 61.91 -20.11 -36.39
C LYS A 197 60.39 -19.89 -36.43
N GLU A 198 59.64 -20.60 -35.59
CA GLU A 198 58.17 -20.49 -35.52
C GLU A 198 57.73 -19.08 -35.13
N LEU A 199 58.37 -18.46 -34.14
CA LEU A 199 58.01 -17.11 -33.70
C LEU A 199 58.28 -16.05 -34.77
N VAL A 200 59.29 -16.25 -35.64
CA VAL A 200 59.58 -15.35 -36.77
C VAL A 200 58.62 -15.60 -37.93
N GLU A 201 58.35 -16.87 -38.27
CA GLU A 201 57.43 -17.24 -39.35
C GLU A 201 55.99 -16.78 -39.06
N ASN A 202 55.57 -16.88 -37.79
CA ASN A 202 54.27 -16.38 -37.34
C ASN A 202 54.25 -14.86 -37.10
N GLY A 203 55.36 -14.15 -37.35
CA GLY A 203 55.42 -12.70 -37.21
C GLY A 203 55.25 -12.18 -35.78
N ILE A 204 55.55 -12.99 -34.77
CA ILE A 204 55.52 -12.59 -33.35
C ILE A 204 56.80 -11.85 -32.97
N VAL A 205 57.95 -12.29 -33.51
CA VAL A 205 59.25 -11.65 -33.31
C VAL A 205 59.94 -11.36 -34.64
N GLU A 206 60.83 -10.38 -34.63
CA GLU A 206 61.70 -10.05 -35.75
C GLU A 206 63.18 -10.20 -35.34
N LYS A 207 64.03 -10.44 -36.33
CA LYS A 207 65.48 -10.48 -36.11
C LYS A 207 66.03 -9.06 -36.27
N GLU A 208 66.59 -8.50 -35.20
CA GLU A 208 67.18 -7.17 -35.20
C GLU A 208 68.69 -7.25 -34.92
N GLY A 209 69.46 -6.34 -35.53
CA GLY A 209 70.89 -6.20 -35.30
C GLY A 209 71.79 -7.24 -36.00
N GLY A 210 73.10 -6.97 -35.95
CA GLY A 210 74.16 -7.85 -36.44
C GLY A 210 74.62 -7.59 -37.87
N PHE A 211 75.91 -7.31 -38.05
CA PHE A 211 76.57 -7.24 -39.35
C PHE A 211 77.02 -8.66 -39.75
N LEU A 212 76.67 -9.11 -40.96
CA LEU A 212 77.03 -10.45 -41.47
C LEU A 212 76.60 -11.66 -40.60
N GLY A 213 75.51 -11.53 -39.83
CA GLY A 213 74.92 -12.64 -39.09
C GLY A 213 75.46 -12.87 -37.68
N ILE A 214 76.46 -12.10 -37.24
CA ILE A 214 76.99 -12.12 -35.87
C ILE A 214 76.29 -11.01 -35.07
N GLY A 215 75.74 -11.35 -33.90
CA GLY A 215 75.07 -10.39 -33.00
C GLY A 215 73.58 -10.14 -33.29
N ARG A 216 72.90 -11.04 -34.03
CA ARG A 216 71.43 -10.98 -34.20
C ARG A 216 70.72 -11.25 -32.88
N SER A 217 69.81 -10.37 -32.49
CA SER A 217 68.86 -10.59 -31.39
C SER A 217 67.44 -10.77 -31.93
N LEU A 218 66.58 -11.39 -31.13
CA LEU A 218 65.13 -11.45 -31.41
C LEU A 218 64.46 -10.31 -30.65
N ARG A 219 63.55 -9.62 -31.33
CA ARG A 219 62.74 -8.53 -30.75
C ARG A 219 61.27 -8.81 -30.96
N PHE A 220 60.47 -8.54 -29.94
CA PHE A 220 59.02 -8.58 -30.03
C PHE A 220 58.49 -7.49 -30.99
N ARG A 221 57.69 -7.91 -31.98
CA ARG A 221 57.12 -6.98 -32.97
C ARG A 221 56.03 -6.11 -32.34
N LYS A 222 55.84 -4.92 -32.89
CA LYS A 222 54.72 -4.04 -32.50
C LYS A 222 53.42 -4.38 -33.26
N ASP A 223 53.55 -4.98 -34.43
CA ASP A 223 52.48 -5.38 -35.34
C ASP A 223 52.36 -6.90 -35.40
N PHE A 224 51.87 -7.50 -34.32
CA PHE A 224 51.67 -8.95 -34.21
C PHE A 224 50.17 -9.28 -34.17
N ASN A 225 49.82 -10.54 -34.48
CA ASN A 225 48.46 -11.05 -34.31
C ASN A 225 48.25 -11.55 -32.87
N PRO A 226 47.39 -10.91 -32.05
CA PRO A 226 47.13 -11.34 -30.68
C PRO A 226 46.50 -12.73 -30.57
N ASP A 227 45.82 -13.22 -31.61
CA ASP A 227 45.15 -14.53 -31.61
C ASP A 227 46.12 -15.71 -31.55
N LEU A 228 47.41 -15.45 -31.79
CA LEU A 228 48.48 -16.44 -31.66
C LEU A 228 48.95 -16.64 -30.21
N PHE A 229 48.42 -15.85 -29.28
CA PHE A 229 48.76 -15.92 -27.87
C PHE A 229 47.68 -16.67 -27.08
N THR A 230 48.12 -17.38 -26.05
CA THR A 230 47.23 -17.97 -25.05
C THR A 230 46.82 -16.88 -24.06
N LYS A 231 45.52 -16.59 -23.99
CA LYS A 231 44.93 -15.68 -23.00
C LYS A 231 44.97 -16.32 -21.60
N VAL A 232 45.41 -15.56 -20.61
CA VAL A 232 45.49 -15.99 -19.20
C VAL A 232 44.93 -14.93 -18.25
N ASP A 233 44.44 -15.38 -17.09
CA ASP A 233 44.15 -14.52 -15.95
C ASP A 233 45.38 -14.51 -15.03
N ILE A 234 45.95 -13.34 -14.81
CA ILE A 234 47.20 -13.16 -14.05
C ILE A 234 47.08 -13.56 -12.58
N ARG A 235 45.84 -13.69 -12.07
CA ARG A 235 45.59 -14.07 -10.67
C ARG A 235 45.66 -15.57 -10.46
N THR A 236 45.48 -16.35 -11.53
CA THR A 236 45.39 -17.82 -11.46
C THR A 236 46.54 -18.53 -12.14
N VAL A 237 47.24 -17.87 -13.08
CA VAL A 237 48.38 -18.46 -13.79
C VAL A 237 49.68 -17.93 -13.19
N ASP A 238 50.33 -18.77 -12.40
CA ASP A 238 51.62 -18.54 -11.76
C ASP A 238 52.75 -19.37 -12.38
N GLU A 239 52.43 -20.36 -13.22
CA GLU A 239 53.44 -21.16 -13.92
C GLU A 239 53.08 -21.45 -15.38
N ILE A 240 54.13 -21.52 -16.23
CA ILE A 240 54.03 -21.88 -17.64
C ILE A 240 55.00 -23.02 -17.90
N ASN A 241 54.45 -24.20 -18.23
CA ASN A 241 55.24 -25.38 -18.56
C ASN A 241 55.83 -25.27 -19.97
N LEU A 242 57.16 -25.38 -20.07
CA LEU A 242 57.91 -25.18 -21.31
C LEU A 242 58.51 -26.48 -21.85
N ASN A 243 58.96 -27.38 -20.96
CA ASN A 243 59.57 -28.67 -21.31
C ASN A 243 60.63 -28.56 -22.43
N SER A 244 61.59 -27.64 -22.29
CA SER A 244 62.59 -27.33 -23.32
C SER A 244 64.01 -27.42 -22.76
N LYS A 245 65.04 -27.56 -23.61
CA LYS A 245 66.44 -27.58 -23.12
C LYS A 245 66.89 -26.21 -22.67
N LYS A 246 66.43 -25.17 -23.36
CA LYS A 246 66.71 -23.76 -23.03
C LYS A 246 65.48 -22.92 -23.28
N ALA A 247 65.19 -22.01 -22.36
CA ALA A 247 64.17 -20.98 -22.53
C ALA A 247 64.77 -19.59 -22.33
N LYS A 248 64.30 -18.62 -23.13
CA LYS A 248 64.67 -17.22 -22.97
C LYS A 248 63.44 -16.32 -23.19
N VAL A 249 63.17 -15.47 -22.21
CA VAL A 249 62.14 -14.43 -22.33
C VAL A 249 62.61 -13.32 -23.28
N VAL A 250 61.76 -12.97 -24.25
CA VAL A 250 62.04 -11.94 -25.28
C VAL A 250 61.40 -10.59 -24.91
N THR A 251 60.22 -10.62 -24.30
CA THR A 251 59.51 -9.43 -23.83
C THR A 251 60.09 -8.91 -22.52
N THR A 252 59.90 -7.63 -22.23
CA THR A 252 60.44 -7.01 -21.01
C THR A 252 59.55 -7.29 -19.80
N HIS A 253 60.10 -8.02 -18.83
CA HIS A 253 59.50 -8.27 -17.52
C HIS A 253 60.58 -8.09 -16.44
N PRO A 254 60.25 -7.57 -15.24
CA PRO A 254 61.22 -7.42 -14.16
C PRO A 254 61.86 -8.76 -13.78
N ALA A 255 63.19 -8.83 -13.75
CA ALA A 255 63.92 -10.08 -13.52
C ALA A 255 63.68 -10.69 -12.12
N ASP A 256 63.23 -9.89 -11.16
CA ASP A 256 62.89 -10.33 -9.80
C ASP A 256 61.41 -10.72 -9.64
N SER A 257 60.65 -10.80 -10.73
CA SER A 257 59.23 -11.18 -10.73
C SER A 257 58.94 -12.58 -11.31
N TYR A 258 59.99 -13.29 -11.76
CA TYR A 258 59.87 -14.66 -12.27
C TYR A 258 61.19 -15.43 -12.18
N GLU A 259 61.09 -16.76 -12.24
CA GLU A 259 62.21 -17.69 -12.25
C GLU A 259 62.01 -18.76 -13.33
N LEU A 260 63.10 -19.21 -13.96
CA LEU A 260 63.10 -20.38 -14.83
C LEU A 260 63.60 -21.57 -14.02
N ILE A 261 62.74 -22.56 -13.80
CA ILE A 261 63.05 -23.74 -12.99
C ILE A 261 63.37 -24.92 -13.91
N GLY A 262 64.48 -25.59 -13.63
CA GLY A 262 64.98 -26.73 -14.37
C GLY A 262 66.44 -27.05 -14.05
N ASP A 263 66.83 -28.33 -14.16
CA ASP A 263 68.22 -28.78 -13.93
C ASP A 263 68.94 -28.99 -15.28
N GLU A 264 68.69 -30.12 -15.97
CA GLU A 264 69.20 -30.36 -17.34
C GLU A 264 68.27 -29.83 -18.46
N LEU A 265 66.98 -29.69 -18.15
CA LEU A 265 65.94 -29.14 -19.02
C LEU A 265 65.26 -27.98 -18.27
N VAL A 266 64.90 -26.92 -18.96
CA VAL A 266 63.99 -25.88 -18.45
C VAL A 266 62.57 -26.43 -18.49
N GLU A 267 62.08 -26.88 -17.33
CA GLU A 267 60.77 -27.48 -17.16
C GLU A 267 59.67 -26.41 -17.25
N LYS A 268 59.83 -25.31 -16.51
CA LYS A 268 58.79 -24.27 -16.40
C LYS A 268 59.33 -22.87 -16.10
N LEU A 269 58.53 -21.86 -16.44
CA LEU A 269 58.65 -20.49 -15.93
C LEU A 269 57.66 -20.32 -14.77
N VAL A 270 58.15 -19.91 -13.60
CA VAL A 270 57.34 -19.59 -12.43
C VAL A 270 57.33 -18.09 -12.21
N ILE A 271 56.13 -17.50 -12.15
CA ILE A 271 55.89 -16.09 -11.88
C ILE A 271 55.76 -15.92 -10.38
N THR A 272 56.77 -15.34 -9.74
CA THR A 272 56.84 -15.18 -8.28
C THR A 272 56.11 -13.92 -7.79
N ASN A 273 55.92 -12.93 -8.68
CA ASN A 273 55.10 -11.74 -8.42
C ASN A 273 54.31 -11.36 -9.69
N PRO A 274 53.06 -11.83 -9.85
CA PRO A 274 52.27 -11.59 -11.05
C PRO A 274 52.05 -10.11 -11.36
N ASP A 275 51.68 -9.29 -10.38
CA ASP A 275 51.42 -7.86 -10.61
C ASP A 275 52.65 -7.16 -11.16
N ARG A 276 53.82 -7.42 -10.56
CA ARG A 276 55.09 -6.83 -11.00
C ARG A 276 55.55 -7.39 -12.34
N PHE A 277 55.34 -8.68 -12.58
CA PHE A 277 55.70 -9.34 -13.84
C PHE A 277 54.90 -8.77 -15.02
N TRP A 278 53.60 -8.54 -14.85
CA TRP A 278 52.70 -8.06 -15.89
C TRP A 278 52.56 -6.53 -15.97
N GLU A 279 53.21 -5.79 -15.07
CA GLU A 279 53.17 -4.32 -15.00
C GLU A 279 53.71 -3.66 -16.27
N THR A 280 54.84 -4.16 -16.80
CA THR A 280 55.53 -3.54 -17.94
C THR A 280 54.95 -3.96 -19.29
N ASN A 281 54.57 -5.23 -19.43
CA ASN A 281 54.03 -5.77 -20.67
C ASN A 281 53.03 -6.90 -20.37
N ARG A 282 51.83 -6.82 -20.94
CA ARG A 282 50.77 -7.85 -20.83
C ARG A 282 50.95 -9.00 -21.83
N TYR A 283 51.96 -8.94 -22.67
CA TYR A 283 52.35 -10.00 -23.60
C TYR A 283 53.70 -10.59 -23.18
N LEU A 284 53.72 -11.91 -22.97
CA LEU A 284 54.91 -12.69 -22.68
C LEU A 284 55.29 -13.52 -23.91
N VAL A 285 56.51 -13.35 -24.40
CA VAL A 285 57.06 -14.16 -25.49
C VAL A 285 58.30 -14.89 -25.00
N ILE A 286 58.30 -16.21 -25.10
CA ILE A 286 59.42 -17.07 -24.68
C ILE A 286 59.94 -17.84 -25.89
N VAL A 287 61.24 -17.73 -26.16
CA VAL A 287 61.90 -18.55 -27.15
C VAL A 287 62.42 -19.82 -26.47
N VAL A 288 62.06 -20.98 -27.02
CA VAL A 288 62.52 -22.28 -26.54
C VAL A 288 63.41 -22.97 -27.58
N ASN A 289 64.34 -23.81 -27.12
CA ASN A 289 65.25 -24.61 -27.94
C ASN A 289 65.63 -25.93 -27.27
#